data_AF-A0AAC9X2D8-F1
#
_entry.id   AF-A0AAC9X2D8-F1
#
_cell.length_a   1.000
_cell.length_b   1.000
_cell.length_c   1.000
_cell.angle_alpha   90.00
_cell.angle_beta   90.00
_cell.angle_gamma   90.00
#
_symmetry.space_group_name_H-M   'P 1'
#
loop_
_entity.id
_entity.type
_entity.pdbx_description
1 polymer ?
#
loop_
_entity_poly.entity_id
_entity_poly.type
_entity_poly.pdbx_seq_one_letter_code
_entity_poly.pdbx_strand_id
1 'polypeptide(L)'
;MSRNAKCLSQLDSLEQKSGSQRISAYVRRGLMRYQEAADYLGIAKGTLANWVSQRIGPRSIKIGSMRLFRQEDLDVFIEEKLFETERFEKRRRRQRGRGALVLTCQHPDLFLFSVLVLALAVFIFTVP
;
A
#
# COMPACT_ATOMS: atom_id res chain seq x y z
N MET A 1 -33.87 1.17 -43.38
CA MET A 1 -33.16 0.58 -42.21
C MET A 1 -32.70 1.72 -41.31
N SER A 2 -32.67 1.55 -39.97
CA SER A 2 -32.27 2.54 -38.94
C SER A 2 -33.38 3.32 -38.21
N ARG A 3 -34.19 2.63 -37.38
CA ARG A 3 -34.98 3.25 -36.28
C ARG A 3 -34.52 2.79 -34.89
N ASN A 4 -33.57 1.84 -34.82
CA ASN A 4 -33.26 1.10 -33.58
C ASN A 4 -32.18 1.76 -32.69
N ALA A 5 -31.44 2.77 -33.16
CA ALA A 5 -30.33 3.34 -32.40
C ALA A 5 -30.76 4.24 -31.23
N LYS A 6 -31.95 4.87 -31.28
CA LYS A 6 -32.42 5.81 -30.22
C LYS A 6 -33.07 5.12 -29.01
N CYS A 7 -33.54 3.89 -29.14
CA CYS A 7 -34.20 3.16 -28.04
C CYS A 7 -33.18 2.61 -27.02
N LEU A 8 -31.98 2.24 -27.49
CA LEU A 8 -30.89 1.71 -26.66
C LEU A 8 -30.34 2.75 -25.66
N SER A 9 -30.26 4.03 -26.03
CA SER A 9 -29.79 5.09 -25.11
C SER A 9 -30.81 5.47 -24.03
N GLN A 10 -32.11 5.25 -24.29
CA GLN A 10 -33.17 5.54 -23.33
C GLN A 10 -33.28 4.47 -22.23
N LEU A 11 -33.03 3.19 -22.56
CA LEU A 11 -32.99 2.11 -21.57
C LEU A 11 -31.81 2.26 -20.61
N ASP A 12 -30.63 2.63 -21.13
CA ASP A 12 -29.43 2.87 -20.31
C ASP A 12 -29.65 4.03 -19.31
N SER A 13 -30.34 5.09 -19.76
CA SER A 13 -30.70 6.25 -18.92
C SER A 13 -31.73 5.93 -17.83
N LEU A 14 -32.63 4.96 -18.05
CA LEU A 14 -33.62 4.53 -17.05
C LEU A 14 -33.02 3.56 -16.03
N GLU A 15 -32.10 2.70 -16.45
CA GLU A 15 -31.36 1.81 -15.55
C GLU A 15 -30.43 2.62 -14.63
N GLN A 16 -29.79 3.66 -15.16
CA GLN A 16 -28.97 4.60 -14.39
C GLN A 16 -29.79 5.40 -13.35
N LYS A 17 -31.04 5.78 -13.65
CA LYS A 17 -31.93 6.46 -12.68
C LYS A 17 -32.38 5.54 -11.55
N SER A 18 -32.72 4.28 -11.84
CA SER A 18 -33.08 3.29 -10.81
C SER A 18 -31.90 2.91 -9.92
N GLY A 19 -30.72 2.74 -10.53
CA GLY A 19 -29.46 2.54 -9.82
C GLY A 19 -29.14 3.71 -8.88
N SER A 20 -29.36 4.94 -9.35
CA SER A 20 -29.16 6.19 -8.60
C SER A 20 -30.14 6.37 -7.42
N GLN A 21 -31.43 6.08 -7.63
CA GLN A 21 -32.42 6.17 -6.56
C GLN A 21 -32.18 5.16 -5.44
N ARG A 22 -31.70 3.96 -5.77
CA ARG A 22 -31.30 2.97 -4.74
C ARG A 22 -30.12 3.45 -3.92
N ILE A 23 -29.21 4.28 -4.48
CA ILE A 23 -28.12 4.95 -3.74
C ILE A 23 -28.62 5.68 -2.51
N SER A 24 -29.68 6.45 -2.69
CA SER A 24 -30.24 7.26 -1.61
C SER A 24 -30.77 6.44 -0.42
N ALA A 25 -31.12 5.16 -0.62
CA ALA A 25 -31.75 4.35 0.41
C ALA A 25 -30.74 3.75 1.39
N TYR A 26 -29.56 3.32 0.92
CA TYR A 26 -28.51 2.78 1.78
C TYR A 26 -27.62 3.87 2.38
N VAL A 27 -27.39 4.98 1.67
CA VAL A 27 -26.75 6.17 2.27
C VAL A 27 -27.56 6.66 3.48
N ARG A 28 -28.90 6.65 3.40
CA ARG A 28 -29.78 6.94 4.55
C ARG A 28 -29.62 5.98 5.73
N ARG A 29 -29.10 4.78 5.52
CA ARG A 29 -28.84 3.78 6.56
C ARG A 29 -27.37 3.76 7.01
N GLY A 30 -26.56 4.72 6.56
CA GLY A 30 -25.13 4.78 6.90
C GLY A 30 -24.28 3.69 6.22
N LEU A 31 -24.77 3.11 5.13
CA LEU A 31 -24.05 2.10 4.35
C LEU A 31 -23.38 2.77 3.15
N MET A 32 -22.06 2.59 3.05
CA MET A 32 -21.22 3.16 2.01
C MET A 32 -20.95 2.13 0.92
N ARG A 33 -20.89 2.59 -0.34
CA ARG A 33 -20.36 1.76 -1.43
C ARG A 33 -18.86 1.87 -1.54
N TYR A 34 -18.28 1.06 -2.43
CA TYR A 34 -16.85 1.07 -2.72
C TYR A 34 -16.22 2.44 -2.92
N GLN A 35 -16.91 3.38 -3.59
CA GLN A 35 -16.35 4.69 -3.85
C GLN A 35 -16.27 5.51 -2.56
N GLU A 36 -17.41 5.70 -1.91
CA GLU A 36 -17.50 6.39 -0.62
C GLU A 36 -16.61 5.75 0.47
N ALA A 37 -16.56 4.42 0.55
CA ALA A 37 -15.72 3.72 1.52
C ALA A 37 -14.23 3.88 1.22
N ALA A 38 -13.85 3.92 -0.06
CA ALA A 38 -12.47 4.18 -0.46
C ALA A 38 -12.08 5.63 -0.18
N ASP A 39 -12.97 6.58 -0.46
CA ASP A 39 -12.81 7.99 -0.14
C ASP A 39 -12.70 8.21 1.38
N TYR A 40 -13.51 7.50 2.17
CA TYR A 40 -13.46 7.52 3.64
C TYR A 40 -12.11 7.04 4.18
N LEU A 41 -11.56 5.96 3.60
CA LEU A 41 -10.26 5.42 3.96
C LEU A 41 -9.07 6.20 3.33
N GLY A 42 -9.34 7.11 2.39
CA GLY A 42 -8.30 7.83 1.63
C GLY A 42 -7.50 6.94 0.68
N ILE A 43 -8.08 5.85 0.16
CA ILE A 43 -7.40 4.91 -0.75
C ILE A 43 -8.08 4.86 -2.12
N ALA A 44 -7.39 4.32 -3.12
CA ALA A 44 -8.00 4.09 -4.42
C ALA A 44 -9.08 2.98 -4.35
N LYS A 45 -10.22 3.20 -5.03
CA LYS A 45 -11.31 2.22 -5.16
C LYS A 45 -10.83 0.84 -5.63
N GLY A 46 -9.90 0.80 -6.58
CA GLY A 46 -9.33 -0.45 -7.09
C GLY A 46 -8.58 -1.24 -6.02
N THR A 47 -7.88 -0.55 -5.11
CA THR A 47 -7.20 -1.16 -3.98
C THR A 47 -8.19 -1.80 -3.01
N LEU A 48 -9.26 -1.08 -2.65
CA LEU A 48 -10.30 -1.63 -1.78
C LEU A 48 -11.01 -2.82 -2.44
N ALA A 49 -11.25 -2.78 -3.75
CA ALA A 49 -11.84 -3.90 -4.49
C ALA A 49 -10.93 -5.14 -4.47
N ASN A 50 -9.63 -4.96 -4.66
CA ASN A 50 -8.63 -6.02 -4.59
C ASN A 50 -8.54 -6.62 -3.18
N TRP A 51 -8.54 -5.79 -2.14
CA TRP A 51 -8.56 -6.23 -0.75
C TRP A 51 -9.75 -7.13 -0.42
N VAL A 52 -10.94 -6.73 -0.85
CA VAL A 52 -12.14 -7.54 -0.66
C VAL A 52 -12.09 -8.85 -1.45
N SER A 53 -11.54 -8.84 -2.67
CA SER A 53 -11.41 -10.08 -3.47
C SER A 53 -10.44 -11.06 -2.79
N GLN A 54 -9.35 -10.54 -2.23
CA GLN A 54 -8.35 -11.29 -1.47
C GLN A 54 -8.82 -11.65 -0.05
N ARG A 55 -10.00 -11.19 0.38
CA ARG A 55 -10.53 -11.35 1.75
C ARG A 55 -9.66 -10.71 2.83
N ILE A 56 -8.81 -9.76 2.46
CA ILE A 56 -7.88 -9.06 3.35
C ILE A 56 -8.32 -7.60 3.38
N GLY A 57 -9.18 -7.22 4.32
CA GLY A 57 -9.71 -5.86 4.39
C GLY A 57 -10.91 -5.70 5.32
N PRO A 58 -11.51 -4.50 5.34
CA PRO A 58 -12.66 -4.21 6.20
C PRO A 58 -13.86 -5.11 5.88
N ARG A 59 -14.65 -5.40 6.92
CA ARG A 59 -15.86 -6.20 6.78
C ARG A 59 -16.82 -5.54 5.80
N SER A 60 -17.48 -6.36 5.00
CA SER A 60 -18.39 -5.88 3.99
C SER A 60 -19.54 -6.83 3.74
N ILE A 61 -20.71 -6.24 3.54
CA ILE A 61 -21.99 -6.90 3.42
C ILE A 61 -22.35 -6.95 1.94
N LYS A 62 -22.63 -8.15 1.43
CA LYS A 62 -23.11 -8.34 0.06
C LYS A 62 -24.64 -8.26 0.06
N ILE A 63 -25.19 -7.29 -0.67
CA ILE A 63 -26.64 -7.15 -0.87
C ILE A 63 -26.90 -7.25 -2.37
N GLY A 64 -27.38 -8.41 -2.81
CA GLY A 64 -27.56 -8.73 -4.24
C GLY A 64 -26.24 -8.70 -5.00
N SER A 65 -26.16 -7.88 -6.05
CA SER A 65 -24.94 -7.67 -6.85
C SER A 65 -23.96 -6.65 -6.21
N MET A 66 -24.45 -5.82 -5.28
CA MET A 66 -23.66 -4.74 -4.69
C MET A 66 -23.00 -5.19 -3.39
N ARG A 67 -21.82 -4.64 -3.11
CA ARG A 67 -21.16 -4.75 -1.80
C ARG A 67 -21.16 -3.40 -1.12
N LEU A 68 -21.50 -3.41 0.17
CA LEU A 68 -21.65 -2.25 1.02
C LEU A 68 -20.77 -2.41 2.27
N PHE A 69 -20.34 -1.29 2.80
CA PHE A 69 -19.50 -1.17 3.98
C PHE A 69 -20.26 -0.35 5.02
N ARG A 70 -20.19 -0.78 6.27
CA ARG A 70 -20.66 0.06 7.37
C ARG A 70 -19.52 0.97 7.80
N GLN A 71 -19.85 2.17 8.25
CA GLN A 71 -18.86 3.08 8.79
C GLN A 71 -18.13 2.47 9.98
N GLU A 72 -18.85 1.83 10.91
CA GLU A 72 -18.28 1.15 12.09
C GLU A 72 -17.22 0.09 11.72
N ASP A 73 -17.44 -0.68 10.65
CA ASP A 73 -16.49 -1.69 10.19
C ASP A 73 -15.23 -1.06 9.58
N LEU A 74 -15.35 0.12 8.96
CA LEU A 74 -14.22 0.88 8.43
C LEU A 74 -13.40 1.49 9.58
N ASP A 75 -14.08 2.02 10.60
CA ASP A 75 -13.43 2.60 11.78
C ASP A 75 -12.63 1.55 12.55
N VAL A 76 -13.24 0.38 12.81
CA VAL A 76 -12.54 -0.76 13.45
C VAL A 76 -11.31 -1.16 12.63
N PHE A 77 -11.41 -1.17 11.29
CA PHE A 77 -10.27 -1.48 10.45
C PHE A 77 -9.15 -0.43 10.53
N ILE A 78 -9.50 0.86 10.63
CA ILE A 78 -8.52 1.94 10.85
C ILE A 78 -7.81 1.71 12.19
N GLU A 79 -8.57 1.47 13.26
CA GLU A 79 -8.03 1.21 14.59
C GLU A 79 -7.08 0.01 14.60
N GLU A 80 -7.48 -1.12 14.02
CA GLU A 80 -6.63 -2.32 13.91
C GLU A 80 -5.30 -2.02 13.19
N LYS A 81 -5.34 -1.22 12.10
CA LYS A 81 -4.13 -0.87 11.33
C LYS A 81 -3.22 0.14 12.04
N LEU A 82 -3.78 1.03 12.86
CA LEU A 82 -2.99 1.92 13.71
C LEU A 82 -2.13 1.12 14.71
N PHE A 83 -2.70 0.12 15.38
CA PHE A 83 -1.92 -0.73 16.30
C PHE A 83 -0.82 -1.53 15.60
N GLU A 84 -1.09 -2.02 14.39
CA GLU A 84 -0.11 -2.79 13.62
C GLU A 84 1.06 -1.92 13.16
N THR A 85 0.79 -0.70 12.68
CA THR A 85 1.84 0.26 12.28
C THR A 85 2.70 0.68 13.46
N GLU A 86 2.13 1.00 14.62
CA GLU A 86 2.92 1.31 15.84
C GLU A 86 3.83 0.15 16.26
N ARG A 87 3.34 -1.10 16.16
CA ARG A 87 4.15 -2.29 16.45
C ARG A 87 5.33 -2.43 15.49
N PHE A 88 5.10 -2.25 14.19
CA PHE A 88 6.17 -2.31 13.20
C PHE A 88 7.18 -1.18 13.36
N GLU A 89 6.73 0.03 13.67
CA GLU A 89 7.64 1.15 13.96
C GLU A 89 8.51 0.88 15.18
N LYS A 90 7.93 0.34 16.27
CA LYS A 90 8.71 -0.08 17.45
C LYS A 90 9.75 -1.14 17.10
N ARG A 91 9.41 -2.09 16.21
CA ARG A 91 10.38 -3.09 15.69
C ARG A 91 11.47 -2.44 14.83
N ARG A 92 11.11 -1.51 13.93
CA ARG A 92 12.07 -0.78 13.08
C ARG A 92 13.03 0.09 13.91
N ARG A 93 12.55 0.74 14.98
CA ARG A 93 13.41 1.49 15.91
C ARG A 93 14.45 0.59 16.59
N ARG A 94 14.07 -0.64 16.96
CA ARG A 94 15.00 -1.63 17.55
C ARG A 94 16.00 -2.19 16.54
N GLN A 95 15.63 -2.33 15.26
CA GLN A 95 16.52 -2.84 14.22
C GLN A 95 17.50 -1.80 13.66
N ARG A 96 17.14 -0.51 13.62
CA ARG A 96 18.03 0.57 13.14
C ARG A 96 19.25 0.82 14.02
N GLY A 97 19.30 0.24 15.23
CA GLY A 97 20.47 0.28 16.11
C GLY A 97 21.58 -0.74 15.80
N ARG A 98 21.47 -1.55 14.74
CA ARG A 98 22.44 -2.62 14.44
C ARG A 98 23.09 -2.58 13.05
N GLY A 99 22.79 -1.57 12.24
CA GLY A 99 23.24 -1.49 10.84
C GLY A 99 24.30 -0.44 10.52
N ALA A 100 24.64 0.46 11.45
CA ALA A 100 25.68 1.46 11.25
C ALA A 100 27.00 1.02 11.93
N LEU A 101 27.55 -0.09 11.47
CA LEU A 101 28.97 -0.40 11.68
C LEU A 101 29.55 -0.84 10.35
N VAL A 102 29.37 0.00 9.33
CA VAL A 102 30.09 -0.11 8.07
C VAL A 102 31.51 0.33 8.38
N LEU A 103 32.33 -0.66 8.73
CA LEU A 103 33.78 -0.75 8.55
C LEU A 103 34.48 0.58 8.23
N THR A 104 34.63 1.45 9.22
CA THR A 104 35.76 2.38 9.20
C THR A 104 36.97 1.57 9.64
N CYS A 105 37.70 1.00 8.68
CA CYS A 105 39.07 0.56 8.92
C CYS A 105 39.81 1.75 9.53
N GLN A 106 40.24 1.61 10.78
CA GLN A 106 40.67 2.75 11.59
C GLN A 106 41.88 3.48 10.99
N HIS A 107 42.72 2.82 10.17
CA HIS A 107 43.86 3.46 9.49
C HIS A 107 44.18 2.78 8.14
N PRO A 108 43.63 3.25 7.00
CA PRO A 108 43.98 2.74 5.67
C PRO A 108 45.44 3.02 5.32
N ASP A 109 46.03 4.06 5.91
CA ASP A 109 47.40 4.49 5.63
C ASP A 109 48.43 3.45 6.05
N LEU A 110 48.23 2.76 7.18
CA LEU A 110 49.17 1.73 7.66
C LEU A 110 49.24 0.52 6.73
N PHE A 111 48.12 0.16 6.10
CA PHE A 111 48.10 -0.91 5.11
C PHE A 111 48.87 -0.51 3.84
N LEU A 112 48.67 0.73 3.38
CA LEU A 112 49.39 1.26 2.21
C LEU A 112 50.90 1.37 2.48
N PHE A 113 51.31 1.85 3.66
CA PHE A 113 52.72 1.90 4.05
C PHE A 113 53.33 0.51 4.15
N SER A 114 52.62 -0.47 4.72
CA SER A 114 53.11 -1.85 4.82
C SER A 114 53.36 -2.47 3.44
N VAL A 115 52.45 -2.26 2.48
CA VAL A 115 52.61 -2.78 1.11
C VAL A 115 53.76 -2.06 0.38
N LEU A 116 53.88 -0.75 0.56
CA LEU A 116 54.95 0.04 -0.07
C LEU A 116 56.33 -0.32 0.49
N VAL A 117 56.47 -0.53 1.79
CA VAL A 117 57.74 -0.97 2.42
C VAL A 117 58.14 -2.36 1.90
N LEU A 118 57.20 -3.29 1.79
CA LEU A 118 57.47 -4.62 1.20
C LEU A 118 57.91 -4.53 -0.26
N ALA A 119 57.26 -3.69 -1.07
CA ALA A 119 57.63 -3.50 -2.47
C ALA A 119 59.04 -2.91 -2.63
N LEU A 120 59.40 -1.92 -1.79
CA LEU A 120 60.74 -1.33 -1.80
C LEU A 120 61.81 -2.31 -1.33
N ALA A 121 61.53 -3.12 -0.31
CA ALA A 121 62.45 -4.15 0.16
C ALA A 121 62.74 -5.18 -0.94
N VAL A 122 61.71 -5.63 -1.66
CA VAL A 122 61.87 -6.53 -2.80
C VAL A 122 62.67 -5.87 -3.92
N PHE A 123 62.41 -4.59 -4.22
CA PHE A 123 63.15 -3.87 -5.26
C PHE A 123 64.65 -3.74 -4.95
N ILE A 124 65.00 -3.38 -3.71
CA ILE A 124 66.41 -3.26 -3.27
C ILE A 124 67.12 -4.62 -3.32
N PHE A 125 66.44 -5.71 -2.94
CA PHE A 125 67.04 -7.05 -2.98
C PHE A 125 67.12 -7.66 -4.40
N THR A 126 66.37 -7.12 -5.37
CA THR A 126 66.32 -7.65 -6.75
C THR A 126 67.27 -6.90 -7.70
N VAL A 127 67.74 -5.70 -7.33
CA VAL A 127 68.68 -4.90 -8.12
C VAL A 127 70.05 -4.91 -7.43
N PRO A 128 71.03 -5.73 -7.89
CA PRO A 128 72.39 -5.71 -7.38
C PRO A 128 73.19 -4.47 -7.81
#